data_AF-A0A3D6B418-F1
#
_entry.id   AF-A0A3D6B418-F1
#
_cell.length_a   1.000
_cell.length_b   1.000
_cell.length_c   1.000
_cell.angle_alpha   90.00
_cell.angle_beta   90.00
_cell.angle_gamma   90.00
#
_symmetry.space_group_name_H-M   'P 1'
#
loop_
_entity.id
_entity.type
_entity.pdbx_description
1 polymer ?
#
loop_
_entity_poly.entity_id
_entity_poly.type
_entity_poly.pdbx_seq_one_letter_code
_entity_poly.pdbx_strand_id
1 'polypeptide(L)'
;KAYAFAVSKQLSVYIGLIITNCIVMGRIEAFALGNKPIPSLLDGMANGLGYGMILIIVAFFRELLGSGTLFGIPVLSDIGYTNNGLMILPPMALILLGCVVWVHRSIDKSLQEK
;
A
#
# COMPACT_ATOMS: atom_id res chain seq x y z
N LYS A 1 -26.40 -14.61 6.04
CA LYS A 1 -25.31 -15.59 6.25
C LYS A 1 -24.29 -15.40 5.13
N ALA A 2 -23.03 -15.09 5.44
CA ALA A 2 -22.00 -14.87 4.43
C ALA A 2 -21.62 -16.19 3.75
N TYR A 3 -21.47 -16.17 2.43
CA TYR A 3 -21.08 -17.30 1.59
C TYR A 3 -19.67 -17.84 1.93
N ALA A 4 -18.80 -17.01 2.52
CA ALA A 4 -17.49 -17.41 3.05
C ALA A 4 -17.24 -16.77 4.43
N PHE A 5 -17.55 -17.49 5.50
CA PHE A 5 -17.44 -17.00 6.89
C PHE A 5 -15.99 -16.67 7.31
N ALA A 6 -15.00 -17.45 6.84
CA ALA A 6 -13.59 -17.22 7.16
C ALA A 6 -13.05 -15.89 6.58
N VAL A 7 -13.41 -15.58 5.34
CA VAL A 7 -13.01 -14.34 4.65
C VAL A 7 -13.68 -13.12 5.28
N SER A 8 -14.97 -13.23 5.62
CA SER A 8 -15.71 -12.15 6.29
C SER A 8 -15.11 -11.78 7.65
N LYS A 9 -14.52 -12.74 8.38
CA LYS A 9 -13.91 -12.49 9.70
C LYS A 9 -12.60 -11.71 9.60
N GLN A 10 -11.75 -12.03 8.62
CA GLN A 10 -10.52 -11.27 8.37
C GLN A 10 -10.83 -9.86 7.86
N LEU A 11 -11.82 -9.72 6.98
CA LEU A 11 -12.23 -8.44 6.43
C LEU A 11 -12.77 -7.48 7.51
N SER A 12 -13.38 -8.01 8.57
CA SER A 12 -13.97 -7.20 9.66
C SER A 12 -12.95 -6.29 10.36
N VAL A 13 -11.69 -6.70 10.48
CA VAL A 13 -10.64 -5.86 11.10
C VAL A 13 -10.23 -4.74 10.15
N TYR A 14 -10.16 -5.04 8.84
CA TYR A 14 -9.82 -4.05 7.83
C TYR A 14 -10.88 -2.96 7.69
N ILE A 15 -12.15 -3.26 7.94
CA ILE A 15 -13.22 -2.24 7.92
C ILE A 15 -12.90 -1.08 8.89
N GLY A 16 -12.43 -1.38 10.10
CA GLY A 16 -12.03 -0.35 11.07
C GLY A 16 -10.87 0.53 10.55
N LEU A 17 -9.84 -0.11 9.98
CA LEU A 17 -8.68 0.58 9.40
C LEU A 17 -9.01 1.39 8.14
N ILE A 18 -10.02 0.97 7.37
CA ILE A 18 -10.50 1.68 6.19
C ILE A 18 -11.25 2.95 6.61
N ILE A 19 -12.12 2.85 7.62
CA ILE A 19 -12.93 4.00 8.09
C ILE A 19 -12.05 5.09 8.71
N THR A 20 -10.99 4.72 9.44
CA THR A 20 -10.07 5.68 10.07
C THR A 20 -8.89 6.08 9.19
N ASN A 21 -8.88 5.70 7.90
CA ASN A 21 -7.79 6.03 7.01
C ASN A 21 -7.79 7.52 6.63
N CYS A 22 -6.64 8.17 6.77
CA CYS A 22 -6.46 9.58 6.47
C CYS A 22 -6.73 9.94 5.00
N ILE A 23 -6.52 9.01 4.05
CA ILE A 23 -6.75 9.27 2.62
C ILE A 23 -8.24 9.50 2.33
N VAL A 24 -9.12 8.77 3.02
CA VAL A 24 -10.57 8.85 2.81
C VAL A 24 -11.07 10.20 3.31
N MET A 25 -10.74 10.55 4.55
CA MET A 25 -11.12 11.85 5.13
C MET A 25 -10.55 13.01 4.31
N GLY A 26 -9.26 12.95 3.96
CA GLY A 26 -8.59 14.03 3.24
C GLY A 26 -9.16 14.29 1.84
N ARG A 27 -9.56 13.24 1.09
CA ARG A 27 -10.20 13.44 -0.23
C ARG A 27 -11.65 13.89 -0.12
N ILE A 28 -12.37 13.49 0.93
CA ILE A 28 -13.73 13.97 1.18
C ILE A 28 -13.70 15.49 1.41
N GLU A 29 -12.83 15.95 2.31
CA GLU A 29 -12.69 17.37 2.66
C GLU A 29 -12.17 18.21 1.49
N ALA A 30 -11.16 17.73 0.76
CA ALA A 30 -10.50 18.51 -0.28
C ALA A 30 -11.24 18.52 -1.63
N PHE A 31 -11.98 17.47 -1.97
CA PHE A 31 -12.57 17.32 -3.32
C PHE A 31 -14.05 16.95 -3.32
N ALA A 32 -14.49 16.00 -2.48
CA ALA A 32 -15.84 15.46 -2.59
C ALA A 32 -16.93 16.47 -2.19
N LEU A 33 -16.69 17.32 -1.18
CA LEU A 33 -17.67 18.30 -0.70
C LEU A 33 -17.94 19.44 -1.70
N GLY A 34 -17.00 19.74 -2.60
CA GLY A 34 -17.09 20.84 -3.56
C GLY A 34 -17.51 20.44 -4.98
N ASN A 35 -17.61 19.13 -5.27
CA ASN A 35 -17.79 18.62 -6.64
C ASN A 35 -19.02 17.71 -6.79
N LYS A 36 -19.44 17.51 -8.04
CA LYS A 36 -20.55 16.59 -8.37
C LYS A 36 -20.17 15.13 -8.04
N PRO A 37 -21.15 14.23 -7.82
CA PRO A 37 -20.87 12.84 -7.43
C PRO A 37 -19.99 12.05 -8.42
N ILE A 38 -20.19 12.25 -9.73
CA ILE A 38 -19.44 11.54 -10.78
C ILE A 38 -17.93 11.89 -10.77
N PRO A 39 -17.51 13.16 -10.81
CA PRO A 39 -16.07 13.48 -10.70
C PRO A 39 -15.47 13.07 -9.36
N SER A 40 -16.22 13.16 -8.25
CA SER A 40 -15.74 12.71 -6.93
C SER A 40 -15.53 11.19 -6.88
N LEU A 41 -16.33 10.41 -7.61
CA LEU A 41 -16.12 8.97 -7.75
C LEU A 41 -14.81 8.66 -8.48
N LEU A 42 -14.56 9.35 -9.61
CA LEU A 42 -13.33 9.16 -10.38
C LEU A 42 -12.09 9.53 -9.55
N ASP A 43 -12.16 10.61 -8.77
CA ASP A 43 -11.10 11.01 -7.84
C ASP A 43 -10.82 9.94 -6.78
N GLY A 44 -11.86 9.45 -6.10
CA GLY A 44 -11.72 8.38 -5.10
C GLY A 44 -11.10 7.11 -5.70
N MET A 45 -11.53 6.73 -6.91
CA MET A 45 -10.98 5.58 -7.63
C MET A 45 -9.51 5.77 -8.00
N ALA A 46 -9.13 6.92 -8.54
CA ALA A 46 -7.75 7.20 -8.94
C ALA A 46 -6.79 7.19 -7.73
N ASN A 47 -7.19 7.84 -6.63
CA ASN A 47 -6.40 7.86 -5.40
C ASN A 47 -6.31 6.46 -4.76
N GLY A 48 -7.40 5.70 -4.76
CA GLY A 48 -7.42 4.32 -4.28
C GLY A 48 -6.52 3.38 -5.10
N LEU A 49 -6.55 3.49 -6.43
CA LEU A 49 -5.69 2.73 -7.32
C LEU A 49 -4.21 3.10 -7.14
N GLY A 50 -3.90 4.39 -7.02
CA GLY A 50 -2.54 4.85 -6.76
C GLY A 50 -2.00 4.33 -5.42
N TYR A 51 -2.80 4.43 -4.35
CA TYR A 51 -2.46 3.89 -3.05
C TYR A 51 -2.25 2.36 -3.11
N GLY A 52 -3.13 1.63 -3.78
CA GLY A 52 -3.02 0.19 -3.98
C GLY A 52 -1.74 -0.20 -4.74
N MET A 53 -1.37 0.54 -5.78
CA MET A 53 -0.14 0.30 -6.55
C MET A 53 1.12 0.44 -5.68
N ILE A 54 1.19 1.48 -4.85
CA ILE A 54 2.31 1.66 -3.91
C ILE A 54 2.38 0.49 -2.92
N LEU A 55 1.24 0.06 -2.37
CA LEU A 55 1.19 -1.07 -1.44
C LEU A 55 1.68 -2.37 -2.09
N ILE A 56 1.34 -2.64 -3.35
CA ILE A 56 1.81 -3.82 -4.09
C ILE A 56 3.34 -3.79 -4.26
N ILE A 57 3.89 -2.64 -4.66
CA ILE A 57 5.34 -2.47 -4.83
C ILE A 57 6.07 -2.69 -3.50
N VAL A 58 5.60 -2.08 -2.41
CA VAL A 58 6.22 -2.24 -1.09
C VAL A 58 6.07 -3.68 -0.59
N ALA A 59 4.91 -4.32 -0.80
CA ALA A 59 4.68 -5.71 -0.44
C ALA A 59 5.62 -6.67 -1.19
N PHE A 60 5.86 -6.44 -2.48
CA PHE A 60 6.81 -7.21 -3.29
C PHE A 60 8.22 -7.22 -2.66
N PHE A 61 8.76 -6.04 -2.33
CA PHE A 61 10.09 -5.95 -1.71
C PHE A 61 10.11 -6.54 -0.30
N ARG A 62 9.03 -6.38 0.47
CA ARG A 62 8.94 -6.94 1.83
C ARG A 62 8.82 -8.45 1.85
N GLU A 63 8.12 -9.06 0.90
CA GLU A 63 8.02 -10.51 0.79
C GLU A 63 9.36 -11.10 0.33
N LEU A 64 9.94 -10.51 -0.73
CA LEU A 64 11.20 -10.96 -1.30
C LEU A 64 12.36 -10.86 -0.29
N LEU A 65 12.48 -9.75 0.43
CA LEU A 65 13.58 -9.51 1.36
C LEU A 65 13.26 -9.95 2.80
N GLY A 66 11.99 -10.18 3.14
CA GLY A 66 11.59 -10.67 4.46
C GLY A 66 11.66 -12.18 4.57
N SER A 67 10.92 -12.89 3.71
CA SER A 67 10.78 -14.35 3.75
C SER A 67 11.48 -15.07 2.60
N GLY A 68 12.13 -14.34 1.67
CA GLY A 68 12.76 -14.96 0.50
C GLY A 68 11.75 -15.59 -0.47
N THR A 69 10.47 -15.29 -0.30
CA THR A 69 9.36 -15.83 -1.08
C THR A 69 8.72 -14.75 -1.92
N LEU A 70 8.08 -15.14 -3.01
CA LEU A 70 7.22 -14.28 -3.79
C LEU A 70 5.92 -15.01 -4.10
N PHE A 71 4.78 -14.45 -3.69
CA PHE A 71 3.47 -15.11 -3.78
C PHE A 71 3.48 -16.53 -3.19
N GLY A 72 4.28 -16.76 -2.14
CA GLY A 72 4.46 -18.08 -1.52
C GLY A 72 5.38 -19.06 -2.26
N ILE A 73 5.98 -18.67 -3.38
CA ILE A 73 7.02 -19.46 -4.05
C ILE A 73 8.38 -19.06 -3.47
N PRO A 74 9.18 -19.99 -2.95
CA PRO A 74 10.52 -19.67 -2.44
C PRO A 74 11.46 -19.39 -3.62
N VAL A 75 11.91 -18.13 -3.74
CA VAL A 75 12.80 -17.68 -4.83
C VAL A 75 14.25 -17.59 -4.35
N LEU A 76 14.45 -17.23 -3.07
CA LEU A 76 15.76 -17.02 -2.45
C LEU A 76 16.23 -18.22 -1.59
N SER A 77 15.47 -19.31 -1.54
CA SER A 77 15.81 -20.51 -0.74
C SER A 77 17.11 -21.17 -1.18
N ASP A 78 17.42 -21.15 -2.48
CA ASP A 78 18.57 -21.87 -3.03
C ASP A 78 19.91 -21.15 -2.85
N ILE A 79 19.88 -19.86 -2.46
CA ILE A 79 21.08 -19.01 -2.27
C ILE A 79 21.47 -18.82 -0.79
N GLY A 80 20.89 -19.62 0.12
CA GLY A 80 21.25 -19.58 1.54
C GLY A 80 20.76 -18.32 2.27
N TYR A 81 19.71 -17.68 1.77
CA TYR A 81 19.12 -16.50 2.38
C TYR A 81 18.37 -16.86 3.66
N THR A 82 18.87 -16.38 4.80
CA THR A 82 18.15 -16.49 6.07
C THR A 82 17.12 -15.37 6.16
N ASN A 83 15.87 -15.75 6.45
CA ASN A 83 14.76 -14.81 6.58
C ASN A 83 15.11 -13.61 7.47
N ASN A 84 14.93 -12.41 6.92
CA ASN A 84 15.23 -11.17 7.62
C ASN A 84 13.96 -10.63 8.29
N GLY A 85 13.74 -11.03 9.54
CA GLY A 85 12.59 -10.57 10.34
C GLY A 85 12.52 -9.05 10.48
N LEU A 86 13.64 -8.33 10.38
CA LEU A 86 13.68 -6.86 10.42
C LEU A 86 12.92 -6.23 9.26
N MET A 87 12.90 -6.85 8.08
CA MET A 87 12.20 -6.33 6.90
C MET A 87 10.67 -6.38 7.03
N ILE A 88 10.17 -7.20 7.95
CA ILE A 88 8.74 -7.33 8.23
C ILE A 88 8.29 -6.24 9.22
N LEU A 89 9.20 -5.67 10.01
CA LEU A 89 8.85 -4.65 11.01
C LEU A 89 8.39 -3.33 10.37
N PRO A 90 7.48 -2.56 11.04
CA PRO A 90 7.02 -1.25 10.57
C PRO A 90 8.11 -0.25 10.14
N PRO A 91 9.24 -0.06 10.86
CA PRO A 91 10.29 0.87 10.44
C PRO A 91 10.84 0.60 9.03
N MET A 92 11.01 -0.65 8.64
CA MET A 92 11.54 -0.98 7.31
C MET A 92 10.52 -0.67 6.20
N ALA A 93 9.22 -0.76 6.49
CA ALA A 93 8.19 -0.35 5.54
C ALA A 93 8.24 1.16 5.24
N LEU A 94 8.55 1.98 6.25
CA LEU A 94 8.72 3.43 6.07
C LEU A 94 9.97 3.76 5.26
N ILE A 95 11.08 3.05 5.48
CA ILE A 95 12.33 3.22 4.72
C ILE A 95 12.10 2.84 3.25
N LEU A 96 11.47 1.68 2.99
CA LEU A 96 11.15 1.25 1.62
C LEU A 96 10.22 2.24 0.91
N LEU A 97 9.19 2.73 1.61
CA LEU A 97 8.32 3.78 1.06
C LEU A 97 9.11 5.05 0.74
N GLY A 98 10.04 5.45 1.61
CA GLY A 98 10.96 6.57 1.37
C GLY A 98 11.82 6.37 0.13
N CYS A 99 12.36 5.16 -0.08
CA CYS A 99 13.09 4.82 -1.31
C CYS A 99 12.21 4.93 -2.55
N VAL A 100 10.97 4.43 -2.51
CA VAL A 100 10.02 4.54 -3.64
C VAL A 100 9.73 6.01 -3.97
N VAL A 101 9.46 6.83 -2.96
CA VAL A 101 9.24 8.28 -3.13
C VAL A 101 10.48 8.97 -3.67
N TRP A 102 11.67 8.61 -3.18
CA TRP A 102 12.94 9.14 -3.66
C TRP A 102 13.18 8.83 -5.14
N VAL A 103 12.95 7.58 -5.57
CA VAL A 103 13.05 7.19 -6.98
C VAL A 103 12.07 7.99 -7.83
N HIS A 104 10.81 8.07 -7.41
CA HIS A 104 9.78 8.82 -8.13
C HIS A 104 10.16 10.31 -8.29
N ARG A 105 10.60 10.95 -7.20
CA ARG A 105 11.05 12.36 -7.22
C ARG A 105 12.37 12.58 -7.94
N SER A 106 13.21 11.56 -8.08
CA SER A 106 14.46 11.66 -8.84
C SER A 106 14.21 11.70 -10.35
N ILE A 107 13.15 11.01 -10.79
CA ILE A 107 12.68 11.02 -12.19
C ILE A 107 11.88 12.29 -12.46
N ASP A 108 10.89 12.59 -11.62
CA ASP A 108 10.05 13.77 -11.75
C ASP A 108 10.55 14.91 -10.86
N LYS A 109 11.47 15.70 -11.43
CA LYS A 109 12.07 16.87 -10.78
C LYS A 109 11.11 18.05 -10.63
N SER A 110 9.93 18.02 -11.26
CA SER A 110 8.95 19.10 -11.12
C SER A 110 8.34 19.16 -9.72
N LEU A 111 8.40 18.06 -8.98
CA LEU A 111 7.85 17.89 -7.63
C LEU A 111 8.86 18.24 -6.52
N GLN A 112 10.06 18.69 -6.88
CA GLN A 112 11.07 19.14 -5.93
C GLN A 112 10.89 20.66 -5.73
N GLU A 113 10.43 21.06 -4.54
CA GLU A 113 10.49 22.48 -4.14
C GLU A 113 11.96 22.92 -4.13
N LYS A 114 12.22 24.13 -4.62
CA LYS A 114 13.58 24.70 -4.70
C LYS A 114 14.14 25.04 -3.33
#